data_AF-A0A2N2D7M8-F1
#
_entry.id   AF-A0A2N2D7M8-F1
#
_cell.length_a   1.000
_cell.length_b   1.000
_cell.length_c   1.000
_cell.angle_alpha   90.00
_cell.angle_beta   90.00
_cell.angle_gamma   90.00
#
_symmetry.space_group_name_H-M   'P 1'
#
loop_
_entity.id
_entity.type
_entity.pdbx_description
1 polymer ?
#
loop_
_entity_poly.entity_id
_entity_poly.type
_entity_poly.pdbx_seq_one_letter_code
_entity_poly.pdbx_strand_id
1 'polypeptide(L)'
;MKTQADLAEKLLEVIEEKDRRIAELEQQLQWFMSQIRLAKHKQFGVSSEKTDCAQLSIFNEAESNGDMTIPEPKITEVKAHYRKRTRLN
;
A
#
# COMPACT_ATOMS: atom_id res chain seq x y z
N MET A 1 6.14 60.16 17.36
CA MET A 1 7.14 59.38 16.60
C MET A 1 7.81 58.28 17.43
N LYS A 2 8.29 58.52 18.66
CA LYS A 2 8.93 57.48 19.51
C LYS A 2 8.04 56.26 19.80
N THR A 3 6.78 56.50 20.17
CA THR A 3 5.78 55.45 20.45
C THR A 3 5.49 54.50 19.29
N GLN A 4 5.68 54.95 18.04
CA GLN A 4 5.45 54.11 16.86
C GLN A 4 6.65 53.20 16.58
N ALA A 5 7.87 53.66 16.89
CA ALA A 5 9.08 52.85 16.79
C ALA A 5 9.10 51.74 17.85
N ASP A 6 8.75 52.06 19.10
CA ASP A 6 8.68 51.07 20.18
C ASP A 6 7.62 49.99 19.92
N LEU A 7 6.52 50.35 19.25
CA LEU A 7 5.49 49.39 18.83
C LEU A 7 6.01 48.48 17.71
N ALA A 8 6.74 49.05 16.75
CA ALA A 8 7.32 48.29 15.64
C ALA A 8 8.36 47.28 16.14
N GLU A 9 9.20 47.67 17.11
CA GLU A 9 10.19 46.79 17.73
C GLU A 9 9.54 45.61 18.47
N LYS A 10 8.51 45.88 19.29
CA LYS A 10 7.72 44.81 19.93
C LYS A 10 7.06 43.87 18.94
N LEU A 11 6.53 44.39 17.84
CA LEU A 11 5.91 43.56 16.80
C LEU A 11 6.96 42.66 16.12
N LEU A 12 8.16 43.16 15.89
CA LEU A 12 9.26 42.41 15.31
C LEU A 12 9.70 41.26 16.21
N GLU A 13 9.81 41.52 17.51
CA GLU A 13 10.16 40.53 18.53
C GLU A 13 9.13 39.38 18.58
N VAL A 14 7.83 39.72 18.52
CA VAL A 14 6.74 38.73 18.49
C VAL A 14 6.75 37.92 17.19
N ILE A 15 7.08 38.52 16.05
CA ILE A 15 7.20 37.81 14.77
C ILE A 15 8.34 36.80 14.83
N GLU A 16 9.51 37.21 15.32
CA GLU A 16 10.66 36.30 15.46
C GLU A 16 10.35 35.12 16.39
N GLU A 17 9.68 35.36 17.51
CA GLU A 17 9.29 34.29 18.44
C GLU A 17 8.32 33.30 17.77
N LYS A 18 7.35 33.81 17.01
CA LYS A 18 6.40 33.00 16.26
C LYS A 18 7.08 32.19 15.17
N ASP A 19 8.00 32.78 14.41
CA ASP A 19 8.72 32.09 13.34
C ASP A 19 9.60 30.96 13.89
N ARG A 20 10.29 31.19 15.02
CA ARG A 20 11.03 30.12 15.72
C ARG A 20 10.11 28.98 16.13
N ARG A 21 8.94 29.30 16.68
CA ARG A 21 7.96 28.28 17.11
C ARG A 21 7.39 27.51 15.93
N ILE A 22 7.12 28.18 14.81
CA ILE A 22 6.66 27.53 13.57
C ILE A 22 7.72 26.55 13.08
N ALA A 23 8.99 26.97 12.98
CA ALA A 23 10.07 26.10 12.53
C ALA A 23 10.24 24.85 13.41
N GLU A 24 10.13 24.99 14.73
CA GLU A 24 10.19 23.86 15.67
C GLU A 24 9.02 22.90 15.46
N LEU A 25 7.80 23.42 15.31
CA LEU A 25 6.60 22.61 15.08
C LEU A 25 6.65 21.88 13.73
N GLU A 26 7.13 22.55 12.69
CA GLU A 26 7.32 21.93 11.37
C GLU A 26 8.34 20.79 11.42
N GLN A 27 9.46 20.96 12.14
CA GLN A 27 10.41 19.87 12.36
C GLN A 27 9.78 18.69 13.10
N GLN A 28 9.01 18.95 14.15
CA GLN A 28 8.30 17.90 14.89
C GLN A 28 7.30 17.17 14.00
N LEU A 29 6.54 17.89 13.19
CA LEU A 29 5.60 17.30 12.23
C LEU A 29 6.31 16.41 11.22
N GLN A 30 7.41 16.86 10.62
CA GLN A 30 8.20 16.04 9.70
C GLN A 30 8.72 14.77 10.37
N TRP A 31 9.20 14.89 11.61
CA TRP A 31 9.64 13.74 12.40
C TRP A 31 8.50 12.74 12.64
N PHE A 32 7.33 13.20 13.10
CA PHE A 32 6.17 12.33 13.32
C PHE A 32 5.67 11.69 12.02
N MET A 33 5.63 12.42 10.91
CA MET A 33 5.25 11.87 9.61
C MET A 33 6.21 10.75 9.18
N SER A 34 7.52 10.92 9.41
CA SER A 34 8.51 9.88 9.13
C SER A 34 8.28 8.61 9.97
N GLN A 35 7.94 8.77 11.25
CA GLN A 35 7.64 7.66 12.15
C GLN A 35 6.38 6.91 11.72
N ILE A 36 5.32 7.64 11.35
CA ILE A 36 4.07 7.05 10.85
C ILE A 36 4.34 6.27 9.56
N ARG A 37 5.13 6.82 8.63
CA ARG A 37 5.48 6.14 7.38
C ARG A 37 6.22 4.83 7.66
N LEU A 38 7.19 4.86 8.58
CA LEU A 38 7.94 3.68 8.99
C LEU A 38 7.03 2.64 9.65
N ALA A 39 6.16 3.05 10.57
CA ALA A 39 5.21 2.17 11.25
C ALA A 39 4.25 1.49 10.26
N LYS A 40 3.68 2.26 9.31
CA LYS A 40 2.84 1.72 8.24
C LYS A 40 3.59 0.73 7.36
N HIS A 41 4.83 1.03 7.00
CA HIS A 41 5.65 0.11 6.21
C HIS A 41 5.92 -1.20 6.97
N LYS A 42 6.20 -1.15 8.28
CA LYS A 42 6.36 -2.36 9.09
C LYS A 42 5.08 -3.17 9.21
N GLN A 43 3.94 -2.50 9.41
CA GLN A 43 2.65 -3.16 9.58
C GLN A 43 2.14 -3.78 8.28
N PHE A 44 2.19 -3.04 7.17
CA PHE A 44 1.57 -3.45 5.90
C PHE A 44 2.57 -3.97 4.88
N GLY A 45 3.83 -3.55 4.91
CA GLY A 45 4.87 -4.09 4.04
C GLY A 45 5.11 -5.58 4.29
N VAL A 46 5.19 -5.97 5.57
CA VAL A 46 5.30 -7.39 5.95
C VAL A 46 4.05 -8.19 5.59
N SER A 47 2.85 -7.58 5.65
CA SER A 47 1.61 -8.25 5.19
C SER A 47 1.54 -8.39 3.66
N SER A 48 2.17 -7.50 2.89
CA SER A 48 2.17 -7.60 1.43
C SER A 48 2.98 -8.79 0.91
N GLU A 49 3.95 -9.28 1.68
CA GLU A 49 4.79 -10.44 1.33
C GLU A 49 4.21 -11.76 1.85
N LYS A 50 3.16 -11.71 2.68
CA LYS A 50 2.50 -12.92 3.18
C LYS A 50 1.44 -13.38 2.20
N THR A 51 1.79 -14.39 1.40
CA THR A 51 0.79 -15.21 0.70
C THR A 51 0.13 -16.12 1.71
N ASP A 52 -1.20 -16.07 1.82
CA ASP A 52 -1.95 -17.01 2.65
C ASP A 52 -1.71 -18.44 2.14
N CYS A 53 -1.47 -19.40 3.03
CA CYS A 53 -1.28 -20.80 2.65
C CYS A 53 -2.50 -21.34 1.90
N ALA A 54 -3.70 -20.85 2.25
CA ALA A 54 -4.93 -21.22 1.54
C ALA A 54 -4.94 -20.72 0.08
N GLN A 55 -4.24 -19.62 -0.25
CA GLN A 55 -4.12 -19.10 -1.61
C GLN A 55 -3.37 -20.07 -2.53
N LEU A 56 -2.47 -20.91 -2.00
CA LEU A 56 -1.75 -21.92 -2.80
C LEU A 56 -2.65 -23.10 -3.20
N SER A 57 -3.73 -23.35 -2.46
CA SER A 57 -4.60 -24.53 -2.63
C SER A 57 -5.97 -24.22 -3.24
N ILE A 58 -6.19 -23.01 -3.77
CA ILE A 58 -7.49 -22.58 -4.34
C ILE A 58 -7.96 -23.45 -5.52
N PHE A 59 -7.05 -24.16 -6.19
CA PHE A 59 -7.39 -25.04 -7.32
C PHE A 59 -7.50 -26.51 -6.92
N ASN A 60 -7.17 -26.86 -5.67
CA ASN A 60 -7.14 -28.24 -5.21
C ASN A 60 -8.51 -28.70 -4.68
N GLU A 61 -9.57 -27.89 -4.84
CA GLU A 61 -10.92 -28.22 -4.35
C GLU A 61 -11.43 -29.56 -4.90
N ALA A 62 -11.20 -29.83 -6.19
CA ALA A 62 -11.60 -31.08 -6.83
C ALA A 62 -10.82 -32.30 -6.27
N GLU A 63 -9.54 -32.12 -5.93
CA GLU A 63 -8.71 -33.18 -5.34
C GLU A 63 -9.09 -33.43 -3.88
N SER A 64 -9.36 -32.37 -3.11
CA SER A 64 -9.78 -32.47 -1.71
C SER A 64 -11.15 -33.13 -1.55
N ASN A 65 -12.05 -32.94 -2.51
CA ASN A 65 -13.41 -33.48 -2.50
C ASN A 65 -13.55 -34.78 -3.32
N GLY A 66 -12.45 -35.22 -3.96
CA GLY A 66 -12.43 -36.40 -4.80
C GLY A 66 -12.41 -37.70 -4.00
N ASP A 67 -13.15 -38.70 -4.47
CA ASP A 67 -13.11 -40.04 -3.91
C ASP A 67 -11.87 -40.79 -4.44
N MET A 68 -10.88 -40.99 -3.57
CA MET A 68 -9.63 -41.69 -3.89
C MET A 68 -9.82 -43.18 -4.23
N THR A 69 -11.00 -43.74 -4.00
CA THR A 69 -11.30 -45.14 -4.35
C THR A 69 -11.67 -45.33 -5.82
N ILE A 70 -11.94 -44.24 -6.54
CA ILE A 70 -12.30 -44.25 -7.97
C ILE A 70 -11.01 -44.14 -8.81
N PRO A 71 -10.78 -45.04 -9.78
CA PRO A 71 -9.60 -44.97 -10.64
C PRO A 71 -9.67 -43.78 -11.60
N GLU A 72 -8.51 -43.19 -11.91
CA GLU A 72 -8.41 -42.09 -12.86
C GLU A 72 -8.94 -42.48 -14.26
N PRO A 73 -9.59 -41.55 -14.98
CA PRO A 73 -10.10 -41.80 -16.32
C PRO A 73 -8.94 -41.99 -17.32
N LYS A 74 -9.15 -42.88 -18.31
CA LYS A 74 -8.17 -43.10 -19.38
C LYS A 74 -8.03 -41.86 -20.25
N ILE A 75 -6.79 -41.50 -20.58
CA ILE A 75 -6.47 -40.42 -21.52
C ILE A 75 -7.05 -40.79 -22.89
N THR A 76 -7.83 -39.88 -23.47
CA THR A 76 -8.41 -40.05 -24.81
C THR A 76 -8.00 -38.89 -25.71
N GLU A 77 -7.72 -39.19 -26.98
CA GLU A 77 -7.37 -38.17 -27.97
C GLU A 77 -8.64 -37.43 -28.41
N VAL A 78 -8.73 -36.14 -28.07
CA VAL A 78 -9.83 -35.28 -28.52
C VAL A 78 -9.53 -34.81 -29.95
N LYS A 79 -10.52 -34.92 -30.84
CA LYS A 79 -10.40 -34.43 -32.22
C LYS A 79 -10.08 -32.93 -32.22
N ALA A 80 -9.05 -32.54 -32.98
CA ALA A 80 -8.68 -31.14 -33.13
C ALA A 80 -9.86 -30.32 -33.66
N HIS A 81 -10.19 -29.22 -32.97
CA HIS A 81 -11.18 -28.25 -33.44
C HIS A 81 -10.44 -27.07 -34.08
N TYR A 82 -10.78 -26.73 -35.32
CA TYR A 82 -10.20 -25.57 -36.00
C TYR A 82 -11.16 -24.39 -35.86
N ARG A 83 -10.68 -23.27 -35.29
CA ARG A 83 -11.45 -22.02 -35.27
C ARG A 83 -11.34 -21.36 -36.65
N LYS A 84 -12.48 -21.03 -37.27
CA LYS A 84 -12.48 -20.24 -38.51
C LYS A 84 -11.93 -18.85 -38.20
N ARG A 85 -10.87 -18.44 -38.90
CA ARG A 85 -10.35 -17.06 -38.81
C ARG A 85 -11.36 -16.13 -39.47
N THR A 86 -12.00 -15.27 -38.68
CA THR A 86 -12.71 -14.11 -39.21
C THR A 86 -11.67 -13.16 -39.75
N ARG A 87 -11.63 -12.95 -41.08
CA ARG A 87 -10.87 -11.85 -41.66
C ARG A 87 -11.60 -10.57 -41.25
N LEU A 88 -11.05 -9.83 -40.29
CA LEU A 88 -11.43 -8.44 -40.10
C LEU A 88 -10.96 -7.67 -41.34
N ASN A 89 -11.89 -7.01 -42.03
CA ASN A 89 -11.60 -5.97 -43.01
C ASN A 89 -11.28 -4.66 -42.28
#